data_AF-A0A7X8YFC9-F1
#
_entry.id   AF-A0A7X8YFC9-F1
#
_cell.length_a   1.000
_cell.length_b   1.000
_cell.length_c   1.000
_cell.angle_alpha   90.00
_cell.angle_beta   90.00
_cell.angle_gamma   90.00
#
_symmetry.space_group_name_H-M   'P 1'
#
loop_
_entity.id
_entity.type
_entity.pdbx_description
1 polymer ?
#
loop_
_entity_poly.entity_id
_entity_poly.type
_entity_poly.pdbx_seq_one_letter_code
_entity_poly.pdbx_strand_id
1 'polypeptide(L)'
;MPAEENRAFDNLILLCIEHSYEIDETPDLFPADMLRQWKSAQIAEYDHLQRNWPISEDEATEVLVVSESFDALHAPSTVELVRRVEALRLAAERTRGVARSWARRWQQLREQVRSSFNMWDEDGNPVYAEPSEMEVRPIKEGIQSALTAALDEVGPAAEATRIELAAVRVTGTRVAPWCDAMDRAITELIDTASTWAGDSDPTSDTAFDNALEELGRSVTDLVRASRGEQVEVPEPPPVASEPEEVDPLAEHRKLLDEARPFHRVGHRPYDPELRERVAEATANAAAIPPTAHFLAIDLDTTAALAIAVAGNATEDDQLDLAERDRQRLPICSAVALLQEAGRRSDGQDAPAVAARQNLRRLWAETDWASTASWVGNDVNGQSMMWAFARATSDAEVRNRLAHALETAPQLLTSLVISCAGWAEQLDSQTWNLIGFDRNYREIPPWLPIEAVKTLAADILADQQGLDDTDILNALLRHTLGEAG
;
A
#
# COMPACT_ATOMS: atom_id res chain seq x y z
N MET A 1 22.95 -64.43 -17.11
CA MET A 1 23.15 -65.13 -15.81
C MET A 1 22.03 -64.71 -14.85
N PRO A 2 21.55 -65.52 -13.88
CA PRO A 2 20.51 -65.07 -12.96
C PRO A 2 21.07 -64.02 -11.97
N ALA A 3 20.31 -62.95 -11.71
CA ALA A 3 20.72 -61.85 -10.82
C ALA A 3 21.09 -62.31 -9.39
N GLU A 4 20.58 -63.45 -8.94
CA GLU A 4 20.94 -64.07 -7.67
C GLU A 4 22.42 -64.45 -7.57
N GLU A 5 23.08 -64.71 -8.71
CA GLU A 5 24.50 -65.07 -8.73
C GLU A 5 25.38 -63.83 -8.53
N ASN A 6 24.97 -62.64 -9.00
CA ASN A 6 25.67 -61.38 -8.73
C ASN A 6 25.60 -60.99 -7.25
N ARG A 7 24.54 -61.41 -6.55
CA ARG A 7 24.34 -61.21 -5.11
C ARG A 7 25.04 -62.24 -4.22
N ALA A 8 25.73 -63.22 -4.82
CA ALA A 8 26.52 -64.17 -4.05
C ALA A 8 27.65 -63.44 -3.32
N PHE A 9 27.94 -63.87 -2.09
CA PHE A 9 28.94 -63.23 -1.22
C PHE A 9 30.29 -63.00 -1.91
N ASP A 10 30.73 -63.95 -2.74
CA ASP A 10 31.99 -63.89 -3.46
C ASP A 10 32.04 -62.79 -4.54
N ASN A 11 30.89 -62.27 -4.95
CA ASN A 11 30.73 -61.29 -6.02
C ASN A 11 30.34 -59.88 -5.50
N LEU A 12 30.18 -59.72 -4.18
CA LEU A 12 29.85 -58.43 -3.56
C LEU A 12 31.02 -57.45 -3.60
N ILE A 13 30.76 -56.24 -4.10
CA ILE A 13 31.69 -55.12 -4.27
C ILE A 13 31.09 -53.89 -3.56
N LEU A 14 31.94 -53.05 -2.96
CA LEU A 14 31.48 -51.80 -2.34
C LEU A 14 31.28 -50.73 -3.43
N LEU A 15 30.05 -50.27 -3.60
CA LEU A 15 29.65 -49.25 -4.56
C LEU A 15 28.64 -48.29 -3.93
N CYS A 16 28.45 -47.11 -4.52
CA CYS A 16 27.30 -46.27 -4.14
C CYS A 16 25.99 -46.95 -4.57
N ILE A 17 24.89 -46.54 -3.93
CA ILE A 17 23.58 -47.17 -4.08
C ILE A 17 23.15 -47.23 -5.55
N GLU A 18 23.35 -46.16 -6.31
CA GLU A 18 22.94 -46.06 -7.72
C GLU A 18 23.63 -47.11 -8.62
N HIS A 19 24.96 -47.26 -8.52
CA HIS A 19 25.70 -48.25 -9.30
C HIS A 19 25.46 -49.69 -8.85
N SER A 20 25.05 -49.90 -7.59
CA SER A 20 24.68 -51.24 -7.11
C SER A 20 23.39 -51.75 -7.78
N TYR A 21 22.42 -50.86 -8.03
CA TYR A 21 21.20 -51.20 -8.75
C TYR A 21 21.46 -51.49 -10.22
N GLU A 22 22.32 -50.71 -10.88
CA GLU A 22 22.68 -50.91 -12.29
C GLU A 22 23.24 -52.32 -12.55
N ILE A 23 24.12 -52.81 -11.67
CA ILE A 23 24.74 -54.14 -11.78
C ILE A 23 23.73 -55.27 -11.52
N ASP A 24 22.83 -55.08 -10.56
CA ASP A 24 21.80 -56.06 -10.22
C ASP A 24 20.71 -56.18 -11.30
N GLU A 25 20.39 -55.07 -11.96
CA GLU A 25 19.36 -55.00 -13.01
C GLU A 25 19.88 -55.44 -14.39
N THR A 26 21.20 -55.46 -14.59
CA THR A 26 21.82 -55.84 -15.88
C THR A 26 22.88 -56.95 -15.76
N PRO A 27 22.52 -58.14 -15.26
CA PRO A 27 23.48 -59.22 -14.95
C PRO A 27 24.21 -59.79 -16.17
N ASP A 28 23.73 -59.53 -17.39
CA ASP A 28 24.40 -59.96 -18.62
C ASP A 28 25.56 -59.02 -19.03
N LEU A 29 25.54 -57.76 -18.58
CA LEU A 29 26.63 -56.80 -18.79
C LEU A 29 27.73 -56.92 -17.73
N PHE A 30 27.38 -57.44 -16.55
CA PHE A 30 28.26 -57.58 -15.40
C PHE A 30 28.32 -59.04 -14.92
N PRO A 31 29.06 -59.91 -15.63
CA PRO A 31 29.18 -61.32 -15.25
C PRO A 31 29.98 -61.49 -13.96
N ALA A 32 29.69 -62.55 -13.19
CA ALA A 32 30.31 -62.80 -11.88
C ALA A 32 31.85 -62.79 -11.89
N ASP A 33 32.48 -63.28 -12.96
CA ASP A 33 33.94 -63.30 -13.05
C ASP A 33 34.54 -61.88 -13.12
N MET A 34 33.82 -60.93 -13.72
CA MET A 34 34.20 -59.52 -13.72
C MET A 34 34.06 -58.93 -12.31
N LEU A 35 32.96 -59.25 -11.62
CA LEU A 35 32.73 -58.77 -10.26
C LEU A 35 33.78 -59.27 -9.26
N ARG A 36 34.21 -60.54 -9.40
CA ARG A 36 35.30 -61.10 -8.58
C ARG A 36 36.64 -60.41 -8.83
N GLN A 37 36.94 -60.04 -10.07
CA GLN A 37 38.16 -59.29 -10.41
C GLN A 37 38.14 -57.90 -9.79
N TRP A 38 37.00 -57.20 -9.87
CA TRP A 38 36.84 -55.87 -9.28
C TRP A 38 36.90 -55.92 -7.75
N LYS A 39 36.27 -56.91 -7.12
CA LYS A 39 36.40 -57.15 -5.68
C LYS A 39 37.86 -57.36 -5.27
N SER A 40 38.60 -58.17 -6.03
CA SER A 40 40.02 -58.42 -5.78
C SER A 40 40.86 -57.14 -5.93
N ALA A 41 40.54 -56.28 -6.91
CA ALA A 41 41.18 -54.98 -7.08
C ALA A 41 40.87 -54.02 -5.91
N GLN A 42 39.62 -53.95 -5.45
CA GLN A 42 39.24 -53.14 -4.28
C GLN A 42 39.94 -53.59 -3.00
N ILE A 43 40.07 -54.91 -2.78
CA ILE A 43 40.80 -55.43 -1.62
C ILE A 43 42.29 -55.11 -1.73
N ALA A 44 42.88 -55.25 -2.92
CA ALA A 44 44.29 -54.90 -3.13
C ALA A 44 44.55 -53.39 -2.97
N GLU A 45 43.62 -52.55 -3.40
CA GLU A 45 43.68 -51.10 -3.21
C GLU A 45 43.50 -50.72 -1.74
N TYR A 46 42.56 -51.35 -1.03
CA TYR A 46 42.40 -51.19 0.42
C TYR A 46 43.66 -51.60 1.17
N ASP A 47 44.26 -52.74 0.85
CA ASP A 47 45.51 -53.22 1.45
C ASP A 47 46.69 -52.30 1.13
N HIS A 48 46.70 -51.68 -0.05
CA HIS A 48 47.69 -50.68 -0.44
C HIS A 48 47.49 -49.35 0.29
N LEU A 49 46.25 -48.88 0.45
CA LEU A 49 45.91 -47.65 1.16
C LEU A 49 46.12 -47.77 2.68
N GLN A 50 45.75 -48.91 3.30
CA GLN A 50 46.04 -49.18 4.71
C GLN A 50 47.54 -49.24 5.02
N ARG A 51 48.39 -49.55 4.03
CA ARG A 51 49.85 -49.55 4.19
C ARG A 51 50.48 -48.15 4.07
N ASN A 52 49.77 -47.16 3.55
CA ASN A 52 50.32 -45.84 3.23
C ASN A 52 49.79 -44.70 4.11
N TRP A 53 48.89 -44.95 5.06
CA TRP A 53 48.44 -43.91 5.99
C TRP A 53 48.14 -44.45 7.40
N PRO A 54 49.15 -44.81 8.20
CA PRO A 54 48.94 -44.98 9.62
C PRO A 54 48.93 -43.58 10.26
N ILE A 55 47.76 -42.95 10.36
CA ILE A 55 47.58 -41.86 11.32
C ILE A 55 47.68 -42.53 12.69
N SER A 56 48.73 -42.24 13.43
CA SER A 56 48.89 -42.72 14.80
C SER A 56 47.79 -42.16 15.70
N GLU A 57 47.48 -42.82 16.82
CA GLU A 57 46.55 -42.26 17.82
C GLU A 57 47.01 -40.89 18.32
N ASP A 58 48.31 -40.63 18.31
CA ASP A 58 48.91 -39.33 18.63
C ASP A 58 48.55 -38.27 17.58
N GLU A 59 48.68 -38.57 16.28
CA GLU A 59 48.30 -37.65 15.20
C GLU A 59 46.77 -37.44 15.12
N ALA A 60 45.97 -38.47 15.41
CA ALA A 60 44.51 -38.34 15.50
C ALA A 60 44.10 -37.46 16.69
N THR A 61 44.80 -37.59 17.82
CA THR A 61 44.62 -36.73 18.99
C THR A 61 45.07 -35.29 18.69
N GLU A 62 46.16 -35.10 17.95
CA GLU A 62 46.63 -33.77 17.56
C GLU A 62 45.62 -33.05 16.65
N VAL A 63 45.03 -33.77 15.69
CA VAL A 63 43.95 -33.23 14.83
C VAL A 63 42.69 -32.93 15.62
N LEU A 64 42.28 -33.80 16.56
CA LEU A 64 41.13 -33.55 17.45
C LEU A 64 41.36 -32.34 18.36
N VAL A 65 42.54 -32.20 18.96
CA VAL A 65 42.89 -31.06 19.80
C VAL A 65 42.91 -29.77 18.98
N VAL A 66 43.44 -29.79 17.75
CA VAL A 66 43.42 -28.63 16.85
C VAL A 66 42.00 -28.29 16.40
N SER A 67 41.14 -29.28 16.16
CA SER A 67 39.74 -29.05 15.76
C SER A 67 38.88 -28.54 16.92
N GLU A 68 39.02 -29.10 18.12
CA GLU A 68 38.29 -28.68 19.33
C GLU A 68 38.75 -27.30 19.83
N SER A 69 40.04 -26.98 19.73
CA SER A 69 40.57 -25.65 20.11
C SER A 69 40.15 -24.54 19.14
N PHE A 70 39.89 -24.87 17.87
CA PHE A 70 39.38 -23.92 16.87
C PHE A 70 37.90 -23.58 17.12
N ASP A 71 37.06 -24.59 17.36
CA ASP A 71 35.62 -24.38 17.67
C ASP A 71 35.38 -23.71 19.03
N ALA A 72 36.23 -24.00 20.03
CA ALA A 72 36.13 -23.41 21.37
C ALA A 72 36.41 -21.89 21.40
N LEU A 73 37.18 -21.35 20.44
CA LEU A 73 37.49 -19.92 20.34
C LEU A 73 36.57 -19.17 19.38
N HIS A 74 36.05 -19.83 18.34
CA HIS A 74 35.31 -19.18 17.26
C HIS A 74 33.84 -18.89 17.63
N ALA A 75 33.19 -19.80 18.38
CA ALA A 75 31.79 -19.66 18.76
C ALA A 75 31.51 -18.49 19.74
N PRO A 76 32.33 -18.24 20.79
CA PRO A 76 32.11 -17.12 21.71
C PRO A 76 32.23 -15.75 21.03
N SER A 77 33.24 -15.55 20.17
CA SER A 77 33.44 -14.30 19.45
C SER A 77 32.32 -14.02 18.44
N THR A 78 31.80 -15.05 17.77
CA THR A 78 30.67 -14.89 16.85
C THR A 78 29.38 -14.50 17.61
N VAL A 79 29.13 -15.10 18.78
CA VAL A 79 27.96 -14.75 19.62
C VAL A 79 28.07 -13.33 20.17
N GLU A 80 29.25 -12.92 20.63
CA GLU A 80 29.46 -11.57 21.13
C GLU A 80 29.35 -10.53 20.00
N LEU A 81 29.88 -10.82 18.80
CA LEU A 81 29.68 -9.99 17.62
C LEU A 81 28.19 -9.76 17.32
N VAL A 82 27.37 -10.82 17.30
CA VAL A 82 25.92 -10.69 17.07
C VAL A 82 25.28 -9.77 18.11
N ARG A 83 25.64 -9.91 19.39
CA ARG A 83 25.14 -9.01 20.44
C ARG A 83 25.55 -7.55 20.22
N ARG A 84 26.78 -7.30 19.77
CA ARG A 84 27.28 -5.95 19.50
C ARG A 84 26.60 -5.32 18.29
N VAL A 85 26.38 -6.10 17.23
CA VAL A 85 25.62 -5.67 16.05
C VAL A 85 24.19 -5.30 16.44
N GLU A 86 23.50 -6.11 17.25
CA GLU A 86 22.15 -5.78 17.71
C GLU A 86 22.12 -4.53 18.60
N ALA A 87 23.12 -4.36 19.48
CA ALA A 87 23.22 -3.14 20.29
C ALA A 87 23.44 -1.89 19.41
N LEU A 88 24.25 -2.01 18.35
CA LEU A 88 24.46 -0.96 17.35
C LEU A 88 23.16 -0.64 16.59
N ARG A 89 22.45 -1.66 16.11
CA ARG A 89 21.16 -1.53 15.40
C ARG A 89 20.14 -0.77 16.25
N LEU A 90 19.97 -1.19 17.51
CA LEU A 90 19.04 -0.55 18.44
C LEU A 90 19.45 0.89 18.80
N ALA A 91 20.74 1.19 18.91
CA ALA A 91 21.23 2.55 19.13
C ALA A 91 20.93 3.46 17.92
N ALA A 92 21.17 2.97 16.70
CA ALA A 92 20.88 3.68 15.47
C ALA A 92 19.36 3.95 15.31
N GLU A 93 18.52 2.93 15.48
CA GLU A 93 17.06 3.08 15.39
C GLU A 93 16.50 4.10 16.40
N ARG A 94 16.98 4.04 17.66
CA ARG A 94 16.53 4.94 18.73
C ARG A 94 16.84 6.40 18.41
N THR A 95 18.03 6.67 17.90
CA THR A 95 18.52 8.03 17.65
C THR A 95 17.89 8.67 16.42
N ARG A 96 17.57 7.87 15.38
CA ARG A 96 16.97 8.37 14.14
C ARG A 96 15.57 8.97 14.33
N GLY A 97 14.82 8.48 15.31
CA GLY A 97 13.47 8.97 15.62
C GLY A 97 13.42 10.47 15.90
N VAL A 98 14.47 11.04 16.50
CA VAL A 98 14.54 12.48 16.80
C VAL A 98 14.72 13.31 15.53
N ALA A 99 15.61 12.89 14.63
CA ALA A 99 15.81 13.57 13.33
C ALA A 99 14.53 13.52 12.48
N ARG A 100 13.88 12.35 12.39
CA ARG A 100 12.58 12.18 11.70
C ARG A 100 11.49 13.07 12.27
N SER A 101 11.48 13.30 13.59
CA SER A 101 10.51 14.20 14.22
C SER A 101 10.67 15.66 13.78
N TRP A 102 11.91 16.12 13.58
CA TRP A 102 12.19 17.46 13.06
C TRP A 102 11.85 17.58 11.59
N ALA A 103 12.14 16.56 10.78
CA ALA A 103 11.73 16.53 9.38
C ALA A 103 10.20 16.56 9.22
N ARG A 104 9.44 15.82 10.04
CA ARG A 104 7.96 15.93 10.08
C ARG A 104 7.49 17.35 10.38
N ARG A 105 8.15 18.06 11.31
CA ARG A 105 7.85 19.48 11.58
C ARG A 105 8.13 20.36 10.36
N TRP A 106 9.19 20.08 9.60
CA TRP A 106 9.48 20.79 8.36
C TRP A 106 8.37 20.56 7.32
N GLN A 107 7.95 19.31 7.12
CA GLN A 107 6.86 18.95 6.22
C GLN A 107 5.56 19.68 6.60
N GLN A 108 5.20 19.62 7.89
CA GLN A 108 4.02 20.31 8.43
C GLN A 108 4.08 21.82 8.21
N LEU A 109 5.24 22.45 8.42
CA LEU A 109 5.42 23.89 8.17
C LEU A 109 5.26 24.23 6.69
N ARG A 110 5.84 23.43 5.78
CA ARG A 110 5.67 23.64 4.33
C ARG A 110 4.20 23.50 3.94
N GLU A 111 3.52 22.46 4.43
CA GLU A 111 2.11 22.24 4.14
C GLU A 111 1.23 23.37 4.70
N GLN A 112 1.51 23.83 5.91
CA GLN A 112 0.82 24.96 6.51
C GLN A 112 1.00 26.25 5.68
N VAL A 113 2.24 26.56 5.26
CA VAL A 113 2.50 27.76 4.44
C VAL A 113 1.82 27.64 3.08
N ARG A 114 1.92 26.48 2.42
CA ARG A 114 1.26 26.21 1.13
C ARG A 114 -0.26 26.33 1.21
N SER A 115 -0.87 25.78 2.26
CA SER A 115 -2.33 25.88 2.48
C SER A 115 -2.79 27.31 2.79
N SER A 116 -1.93 28.13 3.40
CA SER A 116 -2.25 29.53 3.76
C SER A 116 -2.09 30.52 2.60
N PHE A 117 -1.36 30.15 1.55
CA PHE A 117 -1.08 31.01 0.41
C PHE A 117 -1.80 30.51 -0.85
N ASN A 118 -3.01 31.04 -1.07
CA ASN A 118 -3.83 30.71 -2.24
C ASN A 118 -3.63 31.75 -3.35
N MET A 119 -2.63 31.54 -4.21
CA MET A 119 -2.41 32.35 -5.41
C MET A 119 -2.21 31.44 -6.63
N TRP A 120 -2.56 31.95 -7.80
CA TRP A 120 -2.42 31.26 -9.07
C TRP A 120 -1.71 32.16 -10.08
N ASP A 121 -1.01 31.55 -11.03
CA ASP A 121 -0.42 32.26 -12.17
C ASP A 121 -1.50 32.62 -13.21
N GLU A 122 -1.08 33.28 -14.30
CA GLU A 122 -1.98 33.69 -15.40
C GLU A 122 -2.68 32.48 -16.06
N ASP A 123 -2.08 31.30 -15.97
CA ASP A 123 -2.61 30.06 -16.51
C ASP A 123 -3.46 29.29 -15.48
N GLY A 124 -3.60 29.75 -14.24
CA GLY A 124 -4.36 29.08 -13.19
C GLY A 124 -3.63 27.94 -12.47
N ASN A 125 -2.33 27.78 -12.68
CA ASN A 125 -1.50 26.84 -11.92
C ASN A 125 -1.25 27.37 -10.49
N PRO A 126 -1.15 26.50 -9.47
CA PRO A 126 -0.89 26.93 -8.11
C PRO A 126 0.51 27.55 -7.98
N VAL A 127 0.58 28.71 -7.33
CA VAL A 127 1.84 29.35 -6.93
C VAL A 127 2.05 29.05 -5.45
N TYR A 128 3.08 28.27 -5.13
CA TYR A 128 3.39 27.91 -3.76
C TYR A 128 4.32 28.94 -3.12
N ALA A 129 3.94 29.41 -1.93
CA ALA A 129 4.89 30.07 -1.05
C ALA A 129 5.75 29.02 -0.34
N GLU A 130 7.05 29.28 -0.25
CA GLU A 130 7.95 28.52 0.60
C GLU A 130 8.07 29.22 1.97
N PRO A 131 8.21 28.47 3.07
CA PRO A 131 8.42 29.05 4.39
C PRO A 131 9.66 29.95 4.40
N SER A 132 9.63 31.00 5.22
CA SER A 132 10.76 31.93 5.30
C SER A 132 12.00 31.27 5.92
N GLU A 133 13.19 31.75 5.57
CA GLU A 133 14.44 31.24 6.17
C GLU A 133 14.44 31.33 7.70
N MET A 134 13.77 32.35 8.26
CA MET A 134 13.65 32.52 9.71
C MET A 134 12.87 31.39 10.38
N GLU A 135 11.84 30.84 9.72
CA GLU A 135 11.03 29.74 10.25
C GLU A 135 11.70 28.38 10.04
N VAL A 136 12.45 28.22 8.94
CA VAL A 136 13.14 26.96 8.62
C VAL A 136 14.42 26.78 9.45
N ARG A 137 15.10 27.87 9.82
CA ARG A 137 16.41 27.82 10.51
C ARG A 137 16.39 26.98 11.81
N PRO A 138 15.45 27.17 12.76
CA PRO A 138 15.40 26.36 13.98
C PRO A 138 15.21 24.86 13.71
N ILE A 139 14.49 24.51 12.63
CA ILE A 139 14.25 23.11 12.26
C ILE A 139 15.54 22.49 11.70
N LYS A 140 16.26 23.21 10.82
CA LYS A 140 17.57 22.77 10.31
C LYS A 140 18.59 22.59 11.44
N GLU A 141 18.66 23.53 12.37
CA GLU A 141 19.50 23.43 13.57
C GLU A 141 19.10 22.23 14.44
N GLY A 142 17.80 21.97 14.59
CA GLY A 142 17.27 20.81 15.30
C GLY A 142 17.67 19.47 14.67
N ILE A 143 17.59 19.35 13.34
CA ILE A 143 18.07 18.16 12.60
C ILE A 143 19.57 17.98 12.83
N GLN A 144 20.38 19.02 12.63
CA GLN A 144 21.84 18.95 12.81
C GLN A 144 22.23 18.55 14.24
N SER A 145 21.54 19.11 15.25
CA SER A 145 21.77 18.73 16.64
C SER A 145 21.40 17.27 16.90
N ALA A 146 20.32 16.77 16.29
CA ALA A 146 19.90 15.38 16.44
C ALA A 146 20.88 14.40 15.77
N LEU A 147 21.40 14.74 14.58
CA LEU A 147 22.41 13.93 13.88
C LEU A 147 23.73 13.88 14.66
N THR A 148 24.16 15.01 15.23
CA THR A 148 25.36 15.04 16.09
C THR A 148 25.18 14.12 17.30
N ALA A 149 24.03 14.20 17.98
CA ALA A 149 23.73 13.32 19.11
C ALA A 149 23.62 11.84 18.71
N ALA A 150 23.10 11.55 17.51
CA ALA A 150 23.06 10.20 16.97
C ALA A 150 24.48 9.64 16.76
N LEU A 151 25.39 10.44 16.21
CA LEU A 151 26.79 10.04 16.04
C LEU A 151 27.48 9.79 17.39
N ASP A 152 27.23 10.61 18.40
CA ASP A 152 27.78 10.45 19.74
C ASP A 152 27.32 9.14 20.43
N GLU A 153 26.12 8.64 20.12
CA GLU A 153 25.59 7.38 20.66
C GLU A 153 25.97 6.15 19.80
N VAL A 154 25.90 6.26 18.48
CA VAL A 154 26.18 5.17 17.52
C VAL A 154 27.67 4.88 17.41
N GLY A 155 28.53 5.91 17.48
CA GLY A 155 29.98 5.77 17.33
C GLY A 155 30.60 4.74 18.27
N PRO A 156 30.41 4.84 19.60
CA PRO A 156 30.94 3.87 20.55
C PRO A 156 30.41 2.44 20.34
N ALA A 157 29.15 2.27 19.93
CA ALA A 157 28.57 0.96 19.64
C ALA A 157 29.18 0.33 18.38
N ALA A 158 29.46 1.14 17.36
CA ALA A 158 30.11 0.70 16.13
C ALA A 158 31.58 0.32 16.38
N GLU A 159 32.32 1.10 17.17
CA GLU A 159 33.68 0.76 17.59
C GLU A 159 33.72 -0.59 18.33
N ALA A 160 32.81 -0.80 19.30
CA ALA A 160 32.71 -2.07 20.01
C ALA A 160 32.41 -3.25 19.06
N THR A 161 31.57 -3.03 18.05
CA THR A 161 31.25 -4.04 17.03
C THR A 161 32.46 -4.37 16.16
N ARG A 162 33.22 -3.36 15.72
CA ARG A 162 34.45 -3.55 14.93
C ARG A 162 35.54 -4.32 15.69
N ILE A 163 35.64 -4.13 17.00
CA ILE A 163 36.59 -4.89 17.84
C ILE A 163 36.27 -6.38 17.79
N GLU A 164 35.01 -6.77 17.96
CA GLU A 164 34.60 -8.18 17.90
C GLU A 164 34.70 -8.74 16.47
N LEU A 165 34.39 -7.93 15.46
CA LEU A 165 34.55 -8.30 14.05
C LEU A 165 36.01 -8.64 13.71
N ALA A 166 36.96 -7.86 14.25
CA ALA A 166 38.39 -8.15 14.11
C ALA A 166 38.77 -9.49 14.77
N ALA A 167 38.19 -9.82 15.93
CA ALA A 167 38.41 -11.12 16.58
C ALA A 167 37.88 -12.29 15.73
N VAL A 168 36.69 -12.13 15.12
CA VAL A 168 36.12 -13.12 14.18
C VAL A 168 37.00 -13.29 12.92
N ARG A 169 37.50 -12.19 12.37
CA ARG A 169 38.40 -12.22 11.19
C ARG A 169 39.72 -12.95 11.46
N VAL A 170 40.29 -12.80 12.66
CA VAL A 170 41.53 -13.47 13.06
C VAL A 170 41.31 -14.96 13.28
N THR A 171 40.15 -15.36 13.81
CA THR A 171 39.82 -16.75 14.11
C THR A 171 39.37 -17.53 12.87
N GLY A 172 38.82 -16.89 11.83
CA GLY A 172 38.36 -17.56 10.60
C GLY A 172 38.79 -16.87 9.31
N THR A 173 39.88 -17.34 8.67
CA THR A 173 40.35 -16.78 7.38
C THR A 173 39.39 -17.02 6.23
N ARG A 174 38.57 -18.08 6.28
CA ARG A 174 37.56 -18.39 5.26
C ARG A 174 36.41 -17.37 5.24
N VAL A 175 36.08 -16.74 6.38
CA VAL A 175 34.97 -15.78 6.47
C VAL A 175 35.36 -14.33 6.18
N ALA A 176 36.62 -14.08 5.80
CA ALA A 176 37.14 -12.74 5.56
C ALA A 176 36.29 -11.87 4.60
N PRO A 177 35.75 -12.39 3.48
CA PRO A 177 34.91 -11.59 2.59
C PRO A 177 33.63 -11.06 3.25
N TRP A 178 33.00 -11.84 4.13
CA TRP A 178 31.82 -11.44 4.88
C TRP A 178 32.18 -10.50 6.03
N CYS A 179 33.36 -10.63 6.63
CA CYS A 179 33.86 -9.64 7.57
C CYS A 179 34.09 -8.27 6.90
N ASP A 180 34.61 -8.25 5.66
CA ASP A 180 34.80 -7.03 4.89
C ASP A 180 33.47 -6.41 4.42
N ALA A 181 32.43 -7.22 4.14
CA ALA A 181 31.07 -6.74 3.88
C ALA A 181 30.44 -6.12 5.13
N MET A 182 30.59 -6.78 6.29
CA MET A 182 30.13 -6.26 7.58
C MET A 182 30.76 -4.92 7.94
N ASP A 183 32.07 -4.75 7.77
CA ASP A 183 32.74 -3.48 8.09
C ASP A 183 32.26 -2.34 7.17
N ARG A 184 31.94 -2.64 5.91
CA ARG A 184 31.31 -1.69 4.99
C ARG A 184 29.90 -1.30 5.46
N ALA A 185 29.06 -2.28 5.83
CA ALA A 185 27.72 -2.02 6.34
C ALA A 185 27.73 -1.19 7.63
N ILE A 186 28.68 -1.44 8.55
CA ILE A 186 28.87 -0.62 9.75
C ILE A 186 29.25 0.82 9.38
N THR A 187 30.13 1.00 8.39
CA THR A 187 30.56 2.32 7.93
C THR A 187 29.39 3.10 7.31
N GLU A 188 28.63 2.45 6.44
CA GLU A 188 27.47 3.04 5.78
C GLU A 188 26.37 3.41 6.78
N LEU A 189 26.16 2.60 7.82
CA LEU A 189 25.23 2.95 8.90
C LEU A 189 25.67 4.20 9.67
N ILE A 190 26.98 4.36 9.98
CA ILE A 190 27.48 5.57 10.66
C ILE A 190 27.31 6.81 9.77
N ASP A 191 27.65 6.68 8.49
CA ASP A 191 27.56 7.79 7.54
C ASP A 191 26.10 8.23 7.37
N THR A 192 25.18 7.27 7.19
CA THR A 192 23.74 7.57 7.08
C THR A 192 23.11 8.01 8.40
N ALA A 193 23.60 7.55 9.55
CA ALA A 193 23.14 8.01 10.86
C ALA A 193 23.51 9.47 11.13
N SER A 194 24.69 9.91 10.66
CA SER A 194 25.21 11.27 10.87
C SER A 194 24.82 12.28 9.80
N THR A 195 24.24 11.80 8.69
CA THR A 195 23.76 12.65 7.59
C THR A 195 22.24 12.57 7.46
N TRP A 196 21.64 13.65 6.96
CA TRP A 196 20.22 13.70 6.63
C TRP A 196 20.11 13.87 5.11
N ALA A 197 19.73 12.79 4.44
CA ALA A 197 19.57 12.75 2.99
C ALA A 197 18.14 13.12 2.56
N GLY A 198 17.16 13.00 3.47
CA GLY A 198 15.81 13.45 3.19
C GLY A 198 15.75 14.97 3.08
N ASP A 199 14.92 15.52 2.20
CA ASP A 199 14.68 16.97 2.19
C ASP A 199 13.75 17.34 3.37
N SER A 200 12.67 18.08 3.08
CA SER A 200 11.59 18.29 4.04
C SER A 200 10.75 17.03 4.28
N ASP A 201 10.92 16.00 3.46
CA ASP A 201 10.14 14.77 3.55
C ASP A 201 10.86 13.72 4.41
N PRO A 202 10.31 13.34 5.58
CA PRO A 202 10.88 12.28 6.41
C PRO A 202 10.88 10.90 5.73
N THR A 203 10.01 10.65 4.75
CA THR A 203 10.00 9.37 4.02
C THR A 203 11.09 9.25 2.95
N SER A 204 11.72 10.36 2.59
CA SER A 204 12.89 10.36 1.69
C SER A 204 14.20 9.94 2.37
N ASP A 205 14.16 9.58 3.65
CA ASP A 205 15.31 9.11 4.44
C ASP A 205 15.57 7.60 4.30
N THR A 206 15.48 7.08 3.08
CA THR A 206 15.59 5.65 2.78
C THR A 206 17.03 5.12 2.94
N ALA A 207 18.03 5.98 2.78
CA ALA A 207 19.44 5.61 2.89
C ALA A 207 19.77 5.00 4.27
N PHE A 208 19.16 5.53 5.34
CA PHE A 208 19.37 5.01 6.69
C PHE A 208 18.71 3.65 6.90
N ASP A 209 17.48 3.47 6.41
CA ASP A 209 16.77 2.18 6.54
C ASP A 209 17.48 1.09 5.73
N ASN A 210 17.91 1.40 4.51
CA ASN A 210 18.69 0.50 3.67
C ASN A 210 20.00 0.07 4.37
N ALA A 211 20.70 1.00 5.03
CA ALA A 211 21.92 0.71 5.77
C ALA A 211 21.66 -0.22 6.98
N LEU A 212 20.53 -0.06 7.67
CA LEU A 212 20.11 -0.97 8.74
C LEU A 212 19.81 -2.37 8.22
N GLU A 213 19.09 -2.48 7.09
CA GLU A 213 18.81 -3.76 6.46
C GLU A 213 20.07 -4.46 5.97
N GLU A 214 21.00 -3.72 5.36
CA GLU A 214 22.30 -4.24 4.91
C GLU A 214 23.14 -4.76 6.08
N LEU A 215 23.14 -4.06 7.22
CA LEU A 215 23.79 -4.53 8.44
C LEU A 215 23.17 -5.85 8.95
N GLY A 216 21.84 -5.95 8.92
CA GLY A 216 21.10 -7.17 9.29
C GLY A 216 21.36 -8.35 8.36
N ARG A 217 21.42 -8.11 7.05
CA ARG A 217 21.78 -9.12 6.05
C ARG A 217 23.23 -9.57 6.24
N SER A 218 24.15 -8.63 6.40
CA SER A 218 25.58 -8.89 6.60
C SER A 218 25.86 -9.76 7.84
N VAL A 219 25.16 -9.56 8.96
CA VAL A 219 25.40 -10.37 10.18
C VAL A 219 24.88 -11.78 10.00
N THR A 220 23.74 -11.92 9.32
CA THR A 220 23.13 -13.21 9.03
C THR A 220 24.02 -14.03 8.11
N ASP A 221 24.52 -13.44 7.04
CA ASP A 221 25.40 -14.10 6.08
C ASP A 221 26.74 -14.48 6.70
N LEU A 222 27.32 -13.62 7.54
CA LEU A 222 28.54 -13.92 8.28
C LEU A 222 28.36 -15.11 9.24
N VAL A 223 27.23 -15.18 9.96
CA VAL A 223 26.93 -16.29 10.88
C VAL A 223 26.69 -17.60 10.12
N ARG A 224 26.05 -17.55 8.96
CA ARG A 224 25.84 -18.74 8.11
C ARG A 224 27.15 -19.22 7.51
N ALA A 225 27.97 -18.30 7.00
CA ALA A 225 29.30 -18.59 6.48
C ALA A 225 30.23 -19.17 7.56
N SER A 226 30.17 -18.68 8.81
CA SER A 226 30.97 -19.22 9.91
C SER A 226 30.57 -20.63 10.33
N ARG A 227 29.33 -21.05 10.06
CA ARG A 227 28.86 -22.44 10.21
C ARG A 227 29.23 -23.35 9.04
N GLY A 228 29.87 -22.81 8.01
CA GLY A 228 30.21 -23.55 6.79
C GLY A 228 29.03 -23.79 5.83
N GLU A 229 27.93 -23.05 5.99
CA GLU A 229 26.84 -23.06 5.02
C GLU A 229 27.30 -22.44 3.69
N GLN A 230 26.77 -22.91 2.57
CA GLN A 230 26.98 -22.23 1.30
C GLN A 230 26.18 -20.92 1.29
N VAL A 231 26.92 -19.82 1.37
CA VAL A 231 26.42 -18.45 1.25
C VAL A 231 27.13 -17.82 0.06
N GLU A 232 26.40 -17.04 -0.74
CA GLU A 232 26.98 -16.32 -1.86
C GLU A 232 27.97 -15.26 -1.36
N VAL A 233 29.06 -15.05 -2.11
CA VAL A 233 30.05 -14.02 -1.76
C VAL A 233 29.43 -12.66 -2.08
N PRO A 234 29.42 -11.69 -1.14
CA PRO A 234 28.73 -10.41 -1.36
C PRO A 234 29.27 -9.68 -2.61
N GLU A 235 28.42 -9.50 -3.62
CA GLU A 235 28.70 -8.62 -4.77
C GLU A 235 28.46 -7.14 -4.39
N PRO A 236 29.16 -6.18 -5.02
CA PRO A 236 28.88 -4.76 -4.84
C PRO A 236 27.50 -4.40 -5.44
N PRO A 237 26.65 -3.64 -4.73
CA PRO A 237 25.23 -3.59 -5.07
C PRO A 237 24.94 -2.65 -6.26
N PRO A 238 24.11 -3.08 -7.22
CA PRO A 238 23.29 -2.19 -8.03
C PRO A 238 22.01 -1.78 -7.29
N VAL A 239 21.51 -0.58 -7.58
CA VAL A 239 20.34 0.07 -6.96
C VAL A 239 19.05 -0.69 -7.29
N ALA A 240 18.33 -1.17 -6.28
CA ALA A 240 16.99 -1.72 -6.40
C ALA A 240 15.94 -0.75 -5.84
N SER A 241 14.81 -0.64 -6.56
CA SER A 241 13.67 0.19 -6.24
C SER A 241 12.68 -0.57 -5.35
N GLU A 242 12.11 0.10 -4.35
CA GLU A 242 11.11 -0.47 -3.42
C GLU A 242 9.69 0.08 -3.64
N PRO A 243 8.66 -0.64 -3.13
CA PRO A 243 7.25 -0.39 -3.44
C PRO A 243 6.62 0.72 -2.57
N GLU A 244 5.86 1.61 -3.22
CA GLU A 244 5.06 2.68 -2.59
C GLU A 244 3.94 2.13 -1.70
N GLU A 245 3.76 2.72 -0.52
CA GLU A 245 2.50 2.65 0.23
C GLU A 245 1.49 3.57 -0.49
N VAL A 246 0.63 2.98 -1.32
CA VAL A 246 -0.24 3.71 -2.24
C VAL A 246 -1.42 4.32 -1.48
N ASP A 247 -1.39 5.64 -1.26
CA ASP A 247 -2.59 6.41 -0.90
C ASP A 247 -3.66 6.17 -1.99
N PRO A 248 -4.80 5.53 -1.66
CA PRO A 248 -5.77 5.08 -2.66
C PRO A 248 -6.43 6.24 -3.43
N LEU A 249 -6.29 7.47 -2.94
CA LEU A 249 -6.82 8.68 -3.57
C LEU A 249 -5.72 9.55 -4.18
N ALA A 250 -4.45 9.15 -4.14
CA ALA A 250 -3.33 9.93 -4.69
C ALA A 250 -3.50 10.18 -6.19
N GLU A 251 -3.83 9.14 -6.95
CA GLU A 251 -4.07 9.25 -8.40
C GLU A 251 -5.26 10.16 -8.70
N HIS A 252 -6.33 10.05 -7.91
CA HIS A 252 -7.51 10.91 -8.05
C HIS A 252 -7.18 12.37 -7.78
N ARG A 253 -6.46 12.67 -6.68
CA ARG A 253 -5.99 14.03 -6.36
C ARG A 253 -5.14 14.61 -7.48
N LYS A 254 -4.18 13.83 -7.98
CA LYS A 254 -3.31 14.23 -9.09
C LYS A 254 -4.10 14.57 -10.36
N LEU A 255 -5.07 13.73 -10.73
CA LEU A 255 -5.95 13.98 -11.87
C LEU A 255 -6.78 15.26 -11.70
N LEU A 256 -7.33 15.49 -10.50
CA LEU A 256 -8.08 16.71 -10.23
C LEU A 256 -7.18 17.95 -10.28
N ASP A 257 -5.94 17.86 -9.78
CA ASP A 257 -4.98 18.95 -9.84
C ASP A 257 -4.59 19.33 -11.28
N GLU A 258 -4.55 18.36 -12.21
CA GLU A 258 -4.42 18.62 -13.65
C GLU A 258 -5.62 19.43 -14.21
N ALA A 259 -6.83 19.19 -13.69
CA ALA A 259 -8.06 19.82 -14.16
C ALA A 259 -8.39 21.18 -13.50
N ARG A 260 -7.91 21.42 -12.26
CA ARG A 260 -8.16 22.66 -11.49
C ARG A 260 -7.89 23.96 -12.26
N PRO A 261 -6.83 24.09 -13.08
CA PRO A 261 -6.57 25.31 -13.82
C PRO A 261 -7.73 25.73 -14.74
N PHE A 262 -8.43 24.78 -15.37
CA PHE A 262 -9.56 25.06 -16.27
C PHE A 262 -10.78 25.65 -15.55
N HIS A 263 -10.91 25.39 -14.25
CA HIS A 263 -11.93 26.00 -13.41
C HIS A 263 -11.53 27.40 -12.93
N ARG A 264 -10.23 27.68 -12.84
CA ARG A 264 -9.69 28.97 -12.37
C ARG A 264 -9.64 30.02 -13.46
N VAL A 265 -9.31 29.64 -14.69
CA VAL A 265 -9.17 30.55 -15.83
C VAL A 265 -10.10 30.19 -16.99
N GLY A 266 -10.72 31.21 -17.58
CA GLY A 266 -11.72 31.02 -18.64
C GLY A 266 -11.18 30.87 -20.06
N HIS A 267 -9.86 30.95 -20.29
CA HIS A 267 -9.28 31.03 -21.64
C HIS A 267 -8.52 29.77 -22.07
N ARG A 268 -8.40 28.75 -21.21
CA ARG A 268 -7.68 27.52 -21.54
C ARG A 268 -8.37 26.75 -22.68
N PRO A 269 -7.63 26.26 -23.68
CA PRO A 269 -8.23 25.51 -24.78
C PRO A 269 -8.86 24.22 -24.25
N TYR A 270 -9.98 23.80 -24.84
CA TYR A 270 -10.61 22.53 -24.50
C TYR A 270 -9.65 21.35 -24.67
N ASP A 271 -9.54 20.52 -23.63
CA ASP A 271 -8.79 19.27 -23.63
C ASP A 271 -9.77 18.07 -23.56
N PRO A 272 -10.03 17.37 -24.67
CA PRO A 272 -10.98 16.25 -24.70
C PRO A 272 -10.50 15.03 -23.91
N GLU A 273 -9.20 14.78 -23.84
CA GLU A 273 -8.64 13.60 -23.15
C GLU A 273 -8.69 13.80 -21.64
N LEU A 274 -8.25 14.95 -21.15
CA LEU A 274 -8.40 15.31 -19.73
C LEU A 274 -9.88 15.34 -19.33
N ARG A 275 -10.76 15.89 -20.18
CA ARG A 275 -12.20 15.91 -19.92
C ARG A 275 -12.79 14.52 -19.74
N GLU A 276 -12.39 13.55 -20.55
CA GLU A 276 -12.90 12.19 -20.47
C GLU A 276 -12.38 11.50 -19.20
N ARG A 277 -11.07 11.58 -18.92
CA ARG A 277 -10.46 11.00 -17.71
C ARG A 277 -11.12 11.51 -16.42
N VAL A 278 -11.34 12.82 -16.31
CA VAL A 278 -11.98 13.42 -15.11
C VAL A 278 -13.44 12.99 -14.99
N ALA A 279 -14.17 12.86 -16.10
CA ALA A 279 -15.54 12.39 -16.05
C ALA A 279 -15.67 10.90 -15.77
N GLU A 280 -14.74 10.06 -16.21
CA GLU A 280 -14.65 8.66 -15.78
C GLU A 280 -14.36 8.56 -14.28
N ALA A 281 -13.50 9.42 -13.74
CA ALA A 281 -13.17 9.47 -12.32
C ALA A 281 -14.38 9.79 -11.43
N THR A 282 -15.47 10.37 -11.96
CA THR A 282 -16.72 10.56 -11.21
C THR A 282 -17.33 9.23 -10.73
N ALA A 283 -17.04 8.11 -11.40
CA ALA A 283 -17.50 6.80 -10.94
C ALA A 283 -16.80 6.34 -9.66
N ASN A 284 -15.50 6.65 -9.53
CA ASN A 284 -14.74 6.40 -8.31
C ASN A 284 -15.10 7.41 -7.22
N ALA A 285 -15.25 8.68 -7.58
CA ALA A 285 -15.66 9.74 -6.66
C ALA A 285 -17.08 9.53 -6.10
N ALA A 286 -17.93 8.76 -6.79
CA ALA A 286 -19.25 8.39 -6.29
C ALA A 286 -19.21 7.60 -4.98
N ALA A 287 -18.10 6.94 -4.67
CA ALA A 287 -17.89 6.25 -3.39
C ALA A 287 -17.34 7.17 -2.27
N ILE A 288 -16.98 8.42 -2.58
CA ILE A 288 -16.46 9.39 -1.62
C ILE A 288 -17.62 10.09 -0.90
N PRO A 289 -17.69 10.05 0.45
CA PRO A 289 -18.73 10.74 1.20
C PRO A 289 -18.71 12.26 0.95
N PRO A 290 -19.87 12.90 0.71
CA PRO A 290 -19.98 14.35 0.54
C PRO A 290 -19.86 15.07 1.89
N THR A 291 -18.67 15.10 2.47
CA THR A 291 -18.36 15.76 3.75
C THR A 291 -17.31 16.84 3.61
N ALA A 292 -17.18 17.71 4.63
CA ALA A 292 -16.25 18.84 4.63
C ALA A 292 -14.80 18.43 4.32
N HIS A 293 -14.36 17.29 4.86
CA HIS A 293 -13.04 16.71 4.69
C HIS A 293 -12.73 16.36 3.23
N PHE A 294 -13.73 15.96 2.45
CA PHE A 294 -13.55 15.53 1.05
C PHE A 294 -14.03 16.54 0.02
N LEU A 295 -14.48 17.73 0.43
CA LEU A 295 -14.99 18.77 -0.47
C LEU A 295 -14.06 19.11 -1.64
N ALA A 296 -12.75 18.89 -1.52
CA ALA A 296 -11.81 19.20 -2.59
C ALA A 296 -11.69 18.10 -3.66
N ILE A 297 -12.24 16.91 -3.40
CA ILE A 297 -12.08 15.69 -4.22
C ILE A 297 -13.36 14.87 -4.41
N ASP A 298 -14.49 15.34 -3.88
CA ASP A 298 -15.78 14.66 -3.92
C ASP A 298 -16.37 14.58 -5.33
N LEU A 299 -17.54 13.93 -5.44
CA LEU A 299 -18.24 13.74 -6.69
C LEU A 299 -18.59 15.05 -7.39
N ASP A 300 -19.15 16.01 -6.63
CA ASP A 300 -19.58 17.31 -7.17
C ASP A 300 -18.37 18.10 -7.69
N THR A 301 -17.26 18.10 -6.96
CA THR A 301 -16.02 18.77 -7.40
C THR A 301 -15.44 18.10 -8.64
N THR A 302 -15.41 16.77 -8.67
CA THR A 302 -14.93 16.01 -9.83
C THR A 302 -15.77 16.34 -11.07
N ALA A 303 -17.10 16.36 -10.93
CA ALA A 303 -18.02 16.74 -11.99
C ALA A 303 -17.81 18.20 -12.44
N ALA A 304 -17.69 19.14 -11.50
CA ALA A 304 -17.47 20.56 -11.79
C ALA A 304 -16.16 20.79 -12.56
N LEU A 305 -15.09 20.08 -12.19
CA LEU A 305 -13.80 20.12 -12.89
C LEU A 305 -13.91 19.52 -14.30
N ALA A 306 -14.62 18.41 -14.49
CA ALA A 306 -14.89 17.89 -15.83
C ALA A 306 -15.61 18.93 -16.69
N ILE A 307 -16.70 19.53 -16.19
CA ILE A 307 -17.43 20.57 -16.95
C ILE A 307 -16.54 21.79 -17.21
N ALA A 308 -15.63 22.14 -16.30
CA ALA A 308 -14.70 23.23 -16.51
C ALA A 308 -13.70 22.98 -17.63
N VAL A 309 -13.15 21.78 -17.74
CA VAL A 309 -12.24 21.39 -18.84
C VAL A 309 -12.94 21.53 -20.20
N ALA A 310 -14.23 21.20 -20.27
CA ALA A 310 -15.06 21.36 -21.48
C ALA A 310 -15.54 22.81 -21.73
N GLY A 311 -15.18 23.77 -20.88
CA GLY A 311 -15.75 25.12 -20.89
C GLY A 311 -15.57 25.89 -22.21
N ASN A 312 -14.46 25.64 -22.92
CA ASN A 312 -14.14 26.27 -24.21
C ASN A 312 -14.29 25.30 -25.41
N ALA A 313 -15.00 24.18 -25.21
CA ALA A 313 -15.38 23.29 -26.31
C ALA A 313 -16.43 23.95 -27.22
N THR A 314 -16.61 23.42 -28.42
CA THR A 314 -17.69 23.93 -29.29
C THR A 314 -19.06 23.57 -28.73
N GLU A 315 -20.11 24.29 -29.15
CA GLU A 315 -21.48 23.98 -28.72
C GLU A 315 -21.88 22.54 -29.06
N ASP A 316 -21.54 22.07 -30.27
CA ASP A 316 -21.78 20.70 -30.72
C ASP A 316 -21.07 19.68 -29.80
N ASP A 317 -19.80 19.92 -29.45
CA ASP A 317 -19.06 19.05 -28.53
C ASP A 317 -19.73 18.99 -27.14
N GLN A 318 -20.22 20.12 -26.64
CA GLN A 318 -20.88 20.19 -25.33
C GLN A 318 -22.24 19.47 -25.33
N LEU A 319 -22.98 19.53 -26.43
CA LEU A 319 -24.22 18.77 -26.62
C LEU A 319 -23.95 17.26 -26.65
N ASP A 320 -22.90 16.84 -27.37
CA ASP A 320 -22.47 15.45 -27.43
C ASP A 320 -21.97 14.93 -26.07
N LEU A 321 -21.26 15.77 -25.31
CA LEU A 321 -20.85 15.45 -23.94
C LEU A 321 -22.04 15.24 -23.02
N ALA A 322 -23.09 16.08 -23.12
CA ALA A 322 -24.29 15.93 -22.30
C ALA A 322 -25.03 14.60 -22.58
N GLU A 323 -25.01 14.10 -23.81
CA GLU A 323 -25.59 12.78 -24.13
C GLU A 323 -24.71 11.63 -23.63
N ARG A 324 -23.38 11.75 -23.75
CA ARG A 324 -22.43 10.76 -23.23
C ARG A 324 -22.48 10.66 -21.70
N ASP A 325 -22.49 11.79 -21.00
CA ASP A 325 -22.50 11.81 -19.54
C ASP A 325 -23.78 11.20 -18.96
N ARG A 326 -24.92 11.30 -19.68
CA ARG A 326 -26.18 10.64 -19.29
C ARG A 326 -26.06 9.12 -19.18
N GLN A 327 -25.13 8.51 -19.93
CA GLN A 327 -24.95 7.06 -19.98
C GLN A 327 -23.99 6.55 -18.91
N ARG A 328 -23.39 7.43 -18.09
CA ARG A 328 -22.43 7.03 -17.06
C ARG A 328 -23.10 6.32 -15.90
N LEU A 329 -22.35 5.40 -15.32
CA LEU A 329 -22.71 4.66 -14.11
C LEU A 329 -21.61 4.86 -13.07
N PRO A 330 -21.94 4.88 -11.76
CA PRO A 330 -23.29 4.85 -11.19
C PRO A 330 -24.13 6.09 -11.55
N ILE A 331 -25.46 6.01 -11.38
CA ILE A 331 -26.40 7.06 -11.85
C ILE A 331 -26.08 8.42 -11.21
N CYS A 332 -25.62 8.44 -9.95
CA CYS A 332 -25.20 9.68 -9.28
C CYS A 332 -24.06 10.41 -10.02
N SER A 333 -23.17 9.69 -10.72
CA SER A 333 -22.11 10.28 -11.55
C SER A 333 -22.67 11.01 -12.76
N ALA A 334 -23.60 10.39 -13.49
CA ALA A 334 -24.30 11.03 -14.60
C ALA A 334 -25.08 12.27 -14.13
N VAL A 335 -25.75 12.16 -12.98
CA VAL A 335 -26.52 13.25 -12.39
C VAL A 335 -25.64 14.43 -12.00
N ALA A 336 -24.50 14.19 -11.34
CA ALA A 336 -23.55 15.24 -10.95
C ALA A 336 -23.02 16.01 -12.18
N LEU A 337 -22.60 15.30 -13.22
CA LEU A 337 -22.11 15.91 -14.47
C LEU A 337 -23.19 16.74 -15.17
N LEU A 338 -24.41 16.20 -15.31
CA LEU A 338 -25.52 16.92 -15.94
C LEU A 338 -25.98 18.13 -15.12
N GLN A 339 -25.95 18.03 -13.78
CA GLN A 339 -26.28 19.12 -12.89
C GLN A 339 -25.27 20.26 -12.99
N GLU A 340 -23.96 19.96 -13.02
CA GLU A 340 -22.90 20.95 -13.19
C GLU A 340 -22.93 21.60 -14.58
N ALA A 341 -23.16 20.81 -15.64
CA ALA A 341 -23.34 21.33 -17.00
C ALA A 341 -24.55 22.29 -17.07
N GLY A 342 -25.62 21.99 -16.34
CA GLY A 342 -26.79 22.86 -16.22
C GLY A 342 -26.58 24.14 -15.40
N ARG A 343 -25.51 24.23 -14.60
CA ARG A 343 -25.18 25.39 -13.74
C ARG A 343 -24.20 26.38 -14.36
N ARG A 344 -23.30 25.93 -15.25
CA ARG A 344 -22.17 26.73 -15.76
C ARG A 344 -22.57 27.90 -16.69
N SER A 345 -23.72 27.80 -17.36
CA SER A 345 -24.28 28.88 -18.19
C SER A 345 -25.28 29.70 -17.37
N ASP A 346 -25.52 30.96 -17.75
CA ASP A 346 -26.63 31.82 -17.29
C ASP A 346 -28.03 31.19 -17.46
N GLY A 347 -28.07 29.97 -18.00
CA GLY A 347 -29.17 29.04 -17.91
C GLY A 347 -30.07 29.06 -19.13
N GLN A 348 -29.66 29.83 -20.16
CA GLN A 348 -30.36 29.98 -21.43
C GLN A 348 -29.57 29.42 -22.63
N ASP A 349 -28.30 29.03 -22.45
CA ASP A 349 -27.50 28.50 -23.55
C ASP A 349 -27.89 27.04 -23.85
N ALA A 350 -27.85 26.67 -25.12
CA ALA A 350 -28.33 25.37 -25.60
C ALA A 350 -27.72 24.16 -24.85
N PRO A 351 -26.42 24.13 -24.53
CA PRO A 351 -25.81 23.02 -23.76
C PRO A 351 -26.40 22.85 -22.35
N ALA A 352 -26.65 23.94 -21.63
CA ALA A 352 -27.23 23.88 -20.29
C ALA A 352 -28.70 23.42 -20.32
N VAL A 353 -29.45 23.82 -21.36
CA VAL A 353 -30.80 23.32 -21.59
C VAL A 353 -30.78 21.83 -21.91
N ALA A 354 -29.87 21.38 -22.77
CA ALA A 354 -29.70 19.97 -23.11
C ALA A 354 -29.34 19.12 -21.88
N ALA A 355 -28.41 19.58 -21.03
CA ALA A 355 -28.05 18.89 -19.80
C ALA A 355 -29.24 18.67 -18.86
N ARG A 356 -30.08 19.71 -18.66
CA ARG A 356 -31.32 19.59 -17.85
C ARG A 356 -32.35 18.67 -18.48
N GLN A 357 -32.46 18.66 -19.81
CA GLN A 357 -33.33 17.72 -20.53
C GLN A 357 -32.85 16.28 -20.37
N ASN A 358 -31.55 16.04 -20.48
CA ASN A 358 -30.95 14.73 -20.28
C ASN A 358 -31.08 14.25 -18.83
N LEU A 359 -31.00 15.14 -17.84
CA LEU A 359 -31.29 14.82 -16.45
C LEU A 359 -32.75 14.35 -16.25
N ARG A 360 -33.71 15.02 -16.89
CA ARG A 360 -35.13 14.61 -16.88
C ARG A 360 -35.37 13.30 -17.62
N ARG A 361 -34.68 13.06 -18.75
CA ARG A 361 -34.75 11.79 -19.49
C ARG A 361 -34.20 10.65 -18.65
N LEU A 362 -33.05 10.85 -18.01
CA LEU A 362 -32.44 9.87 -17.11
C LEU A 362 -33.42 9.48 -15.99
N TRP A 363 -34.06 10.46 -15.35
CA TRP A 363 -35.13 10.20 -14.36
C TRP A 363 -36.28 9.38 -14.94
N ALA A 364 -36.77 9.77 -16.11
CA ALA A 364 -37.93 9.19 -16.76
C ALA A 364 -37.69 7.74 -17.22
N GLU A 365 -36.51 7.46 -17.76
CA GLU A 365 -36.12 6.17 -18.35
C GLU A 365 -35.60 5.16 -17.30
N THR A 366 -35.17 5.64 -16.13
CA THR A 366 -34.67 4.75 -15.06
C THR A 366 -35.81 3.94 -14.43
N ASP A 367 -35.60 2.62 -14.35
CA ASP A 367 -36.46 1.70 -13.61
C ASP A 367 -36.06 1.71 -12.12
N TRP A 368 -36.74 2.54 -11.34
CA TRP A 368 -36.48 2.69 -9.90
C TRP A 368 -36.94 1.49 -9.06
N ALA A 369 -37.75 0.59 -9.62
CA ALA A 369 -38.14 -0.67 -8.97
C ALA A 369 -37.05 -1.77 -9.14
N SER A 370 -36.05 -1.55 -9.98
CA SER A 370 -34.91 -2.44 -10.15
C SER A 370 -33.82 -2.16 -9.12
N THR A 371 -33.29 -3.21 -8.48
CA THR A 371 -32.14 -3.11 -7.57
C THR A 371 -30.87 -2.63 -8.29
N ALA A 372 -30.75 -2.90 -9.59
CA ALA A 372 -29.60 -2.47 -10.40
C ALA A 372 -29.47 -0.94 -10.47
N SER A 373 -30.60 -0.21 -10.43
CA SER A 373 -30.62 1.26 -10.47
C SER A 373 -30.07 1.91 -9.19
N TRP A 374 -29.82 1.14 -8.14
CA TRP A 374 -29.30 1.63 -6.86
C TRP A 374 -27.83 1.27 -6.63
N VAL A 375 -27.24 0.43 -7.47
CA VAL A 375 -25.84 -0.01 -7.34
C VAL A 375 -24.89 1.18 -7.51
N GLY A 376 -24.02 1.38 -6.51
CA GLY A 376 -23.04 2.48 -6.48
C GLY A 376 -23.61 3.87 -6.19
N ASN A 377 -24.92 3.97 -5.90
CA ASN A 377 -25.58 5.22 -5.53
C ASN A 377 -25.73 5.40 -4.01
N ASP A 378 -25.21 4.49 -3.20
CA ASP A 378 -25.46 4.45 -1.77
C ASP A 378 -24.80 5.62 -1.02
N VAL A 379 -23.64 6.08 -1.46
CA VAL A 379 -22.91 7.19 -0.80
C VAL A 379 -23.47 8.56 -1.18
N ASN A 380 -23.82 8.74 -2.45
CA ASN A 380 -24.23 10.04 -3.02
C ASN A 380 -25.71 10.08 -3.48
N GLY A 381 -26.52 9.10 -3.06
CA GLY A 381 -27.91 8.95 -3.48
C GLY A 381 -28.82 10.09 -3.03
N GLN A 382 -28.59 10.64 -1.84
CA GLN A 382 -29.35 11.79 -1.36
C GLN A 382 -29.14 13.03 -2.25
N SER A 383 -27.89 13.35 -2.62
CA SER A 383 -27.55 14.44 -3.53
C SER A 383 -28.16 14.22 -4.92
N MET A 384 -28.09 12.98 -5.42
CA MET A 384 -28.72 12.57 -6.68
C MET A 384 -30.24 12.82 -6.67
N MET A 385 -30.94 12.45 -5.60
CA MET A 385 -32.38 12.67 -5.50
C MET A 385 -32.76 14.15 -5.41
N TRP A 386 -31.96 14.97 -4.73
CA TRP A 386 -32.13 16.42 -4.74
C TRP A 386 -31.99 17.02 -6.14
N ALA A 387 -31.06 16.51 -6.95
CA ALA A 387 -30.90 16.94 -8.34
C ALA A 387 -32.16 16.62 -9.17
N PHE A 388 -32.70 15.42 -9.04
CA PHE A 388 -33.94 15.03 -9.71
C PHE A 388 -35.15 15.82 -9.25
N ALA A 389 -35.27 16.08 -7.94
CA ALA A 389 -36.34 16.90 -7.38
C ALA A 389 -36.30 18.33 -7.93
N ARG A 390 -35.10 18.92 -8.07
CA ARG A 390 -34.92 20.24 -8.72
C ARG A 390 -35.24 20.23 -10.21
N ALA A 391 -34.93 19.14 -10.90
CA ALA A 391 -35.20 19.00 -12.33
C ALA A 391 -36.69 18.76 -12.63
N THR A 392 -37.40 18.11 -11.70
CA THR A 392 -38.81 17.71 -11.80
C THR A 392 -39.65 18.42 -10.72
N SER A 393 -39.94 17.74 -9.61
CA SER A 393 -40.51 18.31 -8.38
C SER A 393 -40.37 17.32 -7.22
N ASP A 394 -40.44 17.79 -5.97
CA ASP A 394 -40.43 16.90 -4.79
C ASP A 394 -41.55 15.85 -4.82
N ALA A 395 -42.74 16.25 -5.28
CA ALA A 395 -43.91 15.37 -5.34
C ALA A 395 -43.74 14.25 -6.38
N GLU A 396 -43.14 14.55 -7.53
CA GLU A 396 -42.87 13.56 -8.58
C GLU A 396 -41.88 12.49 -8.08
N VAL A 397 -40.77 12.93 -7.48
CA VAL A 397 -39.76 12.01 -6.90
C VAL A 397 -40.39 11.15 -5.81
N ARG A 398 -41.14 11.76 -4.89
CA ARG A 398 -41.82 11.04 -3.81
C ARG A 398 -42.78 9.98 -4.32
N ASN A 399 -43.65 10.34 -5.27
CA ASN A 399 -44.65 9.41 -5.79
C ASN A 399 -44.02 8.24 -6.53
N ARG A 400 -42.95 8.50 -7.30
CA ARG A 400 -42.26 7.43 -8.04
C ARG A 400 -41.49 6.49 -7.13
N LEU A 401 -40.82 7.02 -6.10
CA LEU A 401 -40.15 6.19 -5.10
C LEU A 401 -41.16 5.38 -4.25
N ALA A 402 -42.31 5.98 -3.90
CA ALA A 402 -43.38 5.25 -3.24
C ALA A 402 -43.88 4.08 -4.10
N HIS A 403 -44.14 4.33 -5.38
CA HIS A 403 -44.56 3.29 -6.32
C HIS A 403 -43.50 2.18 -6.52
N ALA A 404 -42.21 2.55 -6.54
CA ALA A 404 -41.11 1.60 -6.61
C ALA A 404 -41.07 0.70 -5.36
N LEU A 405 -41.27 1.27 -4.16
CA LEU A 405 -41.36 0.51 -2.91
C LEU A 405 -42.58 -0.40 -2.84
N GLU A 406 -43.73 0.04 -3.35
CA GLU A 406 -44.94 -0.79 -3.46
C GLU A 406 -44.71 -2.00 -4.38
N THR A 407 -43.99 -1.78 -5.49
CA THR A 407 -43.73 -2.82 -6.50
C THR A 407 -42.60 -3.77 -6.07
N ALA A 408 -41.59 -3.25 -5.38
CA ALA A 408 -40.40 -3.98 -4.96
C ALA A 408 -40.02 -3.62 -3.50
N PRO A 409 -40.72 -4.19 -2.50
CA PRO A 409 -40.49 -3.90 -1.07
C PRO A 409 -39.06 -4.15 -0.59
N GLN A 410 -38.33 -5.06 -1.22
CA GLN A 410 -36.92 -5.36 -0.93
C GLN A 410 -35.98 -4.17 -1.12
N LEU A 411 -36.42 -3.10 -1.82
CA LEU A 411 -35.64 -1.88 -2.00
C LEU A 411 -35.58 -0.99 -0.75
N LEU A 412 -36.38 -1.29 0.28
CA LEU A 412 -36.46 -0.49 1.51
C LEU A 412 -35.07 -0.19 2.08
N THR A 413 -34.23 -1.21 2.24
CA THR A 413 -32.87 -1.07 2.77
C THR A 413 -31.99 -0.20 1.88
N SER A 414 -31.94 -0.48 0.58
CA SER A 414 -31.13 0.29 -0.37
C SER A 414 -31.56 1.76 -0.41
N LEU A 415 -32.85 2.04 -0.36
CA LEU A 415 -33.40 3.39 -0.38
C LEU A 415 -33.06 4.15 0.91
N VAL A 416 -33.25 3.53 2.09
CA VAL A 416 -32.91 4.17 3.38
C VAL A 416 -31.40 4.43 3.48
N ILE A 417 -30.57 3.49 3.05
CA ILE A 417 -29.11 3.68 3.07
C ILE A 417 -28.69 4.80 2.10
N SER A 418 -29.20 4.78 0.87
CA SER A 418 -28.79 5.73 -0.19
C SER A 418 -29.29 7.16 0.04
N CYS A 419 -30.41 7.32 0.75
CA CYS A 419 -31.02 8.63 0.99
C CYS A 419 -30.64 9.25 2.34
N ALA A 420 -29.82 8.57 3.16
CA ALA A 420 -29.26 9.12 4.38
C ALA A 420 -28.17 10.17 4.07
N GLY A 421 -28.05 11.17 4.93
CA GLY A 421 -26.96 12.15 4.86
C GLY A 421 -25.72 11.65 5.59
N TRP A 422 -24.59 12.34 5.39
CA TRP A 422 -23.33 12.04 6.05
C TRP A 422 -22.99 13.07 7.15
N ALA A 423 -22.37 12.59 8.22
CA ALA A 423 -21.81 13.41 9.27
C ALA A 423 -20.39 12.95 9.62
N GLU A 424 -19.50 13.91 9.85
CA GLU A 424 -18.16 13.64 10.35
C GLU A 424 -18.19 13.44 11.86
N GLN A 425 -17.51 12.40 12.33
CA GLN A 425 -17.22 12.20 13.74
C GLN A 425 -15.85 12.79 14.02
N LEU A 426 -15.83 13.88 14.80
CA LEU A 426 -14.62 14.56 15.20
C LEU A 426 -14.32 14.26 16.67
N ASP A 427 -13.03 14.10 16.97
CA ASP A 427 -12.55 14.01 18.34
C ASP A 427 -12.83 15.33 19.07
N SER A 428 -13.58 15.27 20.16
CA SER A 428 -14.00 16.48 20.89
C SER A 428 -12.84 17.30 21.50
N GLN A 429 -11.65 16.70 21.64
CA GLN A 429 -10.48 17.35 22.25
C GLN A 429 -9.52 17.89 21.19
N THR A 430 -9.29 17.12 20.12
CA THR A 430 -8.29 17.41 19.08
C THR A 430 -8.90 17.93 17.79
N TRP A 431 -10.22 17.83 17.62
CA TRP A 431 -10.96 18.12 16.38
C TRP A 431 -10.48 17.31 15.16
N ASN A 432 -9.73 16.23 15.39
CA ASN A 432 -9.31 15.32 14.34
C ASN A 432 -10.46 14.44 13.91
N LEU A 433 -10.50 14.10 12.63
CA LEU A 433 -11.47 13.16 12.06
C LEU A 433 -11.23 11.75 12.64
N ILE A 434 -12.25 11.18 13.28
CA ILE A 434 -12.25 9.81 13.80
C ILE A 434 -12.98 8.87 12.83
N GLY A 435 -14.01 9.36 12.14
CA GLY A 435 -14.78 8.54 11.22
C GLY A 435 -15.95 9.27 10.60
N PHE A 436 -16.78 8.51 9.89
CA PHE A 436 -17.97 8.99 9.20
C PHE A 436 -19.18 8.20 9.66
N ASP A 437 -20.31 8.88 9.80
CA ASP A 437 -21.58 8.29 10.18
C ASP A 437 -22.68 8.72 9.22
N ARG A 438 -23.69 7.87 9.05
CA ARG A 438 -24.88 8.19 8.25
C ARG A 438 -26.05 8.49 9.17
N ASN A 439 -26.78 9.56 8.87
CA ASN A 439 -27.98 9.91 9.63
C ASN A 439 -28.97 10.74 8.80
N TYR A 440 -30.20 10.76 9.29
CA TYR A 440 -31.23 11.70 8.89
C TYR A 440 -31.28 12.81 9.93
N ARG A 441 -30.72 13.98 9.61
CA ARG A 441 -30.89 15.21 10.40
C ARG A 441 -32.23 15.89 10.13
N GLU A 442 -32.68 15.79 8.89
CA GLU A 442 -33.96 16.30 8.40
C GLU A 442 -34.46 15.31 7.34
N ILE A 443 -35.79 15.16 7.24
CA ILE A 443 -36.43 14.30 6.25
C ILE A 443 -36.55 15.08 4.94
N PRO A 444 -35.92 14.62 3.84
CA PRO A 444 -36.09 15.28 2.56
C PRO A 444 -37.56 15.28 2.12
N PRO A 445 -38.10 16.38 1.60
CA PRO A 445 -39.52 16.50 1.23
C PRO A 445 -39.95 15.53 0.11
N TRP A 446 -38.98 15.08 -0.68
CA TRP A 446 -39.15 14.09 -1.74
C TRP A 446 -39.09 12.63 -1.26
N LEU A 447 -38.72 12.36 0.00
CA LEU A 447 -38.65 11.00 0.52
C LEU A 447 -40.07 10.48 0.87
N PRO A 448 -40.49 9.29 0.41
CA PRO A 448 -41.82 8.75 0.66
C PRO A 448 -41.94 8.12 2.06
N ILE A 449 -41.90 8.94 3.10
CA ILE A 449 -41.86 8.49 4.50
C ILE A 449 -43.04 7.59 4.88
N GLU A 450 -44.25 7.87 4.40
CA GLU A 450 -45.43 7.05 4.69
C GLU A 450 -45.33 5.64 4.11
N ALA A 451 -44.78 5.49 2.90
CA ALA A 451 -44.54 4.18 2.30
C ALA A 451 -43.44 3.40 3.05
N VAL A 452 -42.37 4.11 3.45
CA VAL A 452 -41.29 3.56 4.28
C VAL A 452 -41.83 3.04 5.61
N LYS A 453 -42.64 3.84 6.33
CA LYS A 453 -43.26 3.44 7.61
C LYS A 453 -44.17 2.23 7.47
N THR A 454 -44.93 2.16 6.38
CA THR A 454 -45.83 1.03 6.11
C THR A 454 -45.06 -0.28 5.93
N LEU A 455 -43.96 -0.25 5.17
CA LEU A 455 -43.12 -1.44 4.94
C LEU A 455 -42.26 -1.80 6.15
N ALA A 456 -41.88 -0.81 6.95
CA ALA A 456 -41.06 -1.00 8.14
C ALA A 456 -41.85 -1.39 9.40
N ALA A 457 -43.17 -1.54 9.32
CA ALA A 457 -44.04 -1.78 10.48
C ALA A 457 -43.62 -3.02 11.29
N ASP A 458 -43.18 -4.09 10.61
CA ASP A 458 -42.72 -5.32 11.26
C ASP A 458 -41.33 -5.18 11.91
N ILE A 459 -40.47 -4.33 11.33
CA ILE A 459 -39.10 -4.03 11.83
C ILE A 459 -39.16 -3.10 13.06
N LEU A 460 -40.16 -2.23 13.12
CA LEU A 460 -40.31 -1.17 14.12
C LEU A 460 -41.37 -1.48 15.19
N ALA A 461 -41.79 -2.74 15.32
CA ALA A 461 -42.91 -3.15 16.18
C ALA A 461 -42.82 -2.68 17.65
N ASP A 462 -41.60 -2.46 18.16
CA ASP A 462 -41.32 -2.00 19.54
C ASP A 462 -41.07 -0.49 19.68
N GLN A 463 -41.14 0.31 18.60
CA GLN A 463 -40.77 1.73 18.58
C GLN A 463 -41.98 2.67 18.41
N GLN A 464 -43.04 2.41 19.18
CA GLN A 464 -44.25 3.26 19.19
C GLN A 464 -43.97 4.63 19.83
N GLY A 465 -44.21 5.71 19.10
CA GLY A 465 -44.13 7.10 19.60
C GLY A 465 -42.89 7.89 19.17
N LEU A 466 -42.03 7.34 18.34
CA LEU A 466 -40.94 8.06 17.69
C LEU A 466 -41.46 9.03 16.62
N ASP A 467 -40.74 10.13 16.43
CA ASP A 467 -40.97 10.98 15.27
C ASP A 467 -40.43 10.31 13.99
N ASP A 468 -40.79 10.87 12.84
CA ASP A 468 -40.44 10.29 11.54
C ASP A 468 -38.91 10.24 11.29
N THR A 469 -38.14 11.12 11.94
CA THR A 469 -36.68 11.20 11.79
C THR A 469 -36.01 10.10 12.61
N ASP A 470 -36.49 9.90 13.84
CA ASP A 470 -36.05 8.83 14.73
C ASP A 470 -36.36 7.45 14.13
N ILE A 471 -37.51 7.29 13.46
CA ILE A 471 -37.88 6.08 12.71
C ILE A 471 -36.84 5.78 11.63
N LEU A 472 -36.48 6.75 10.80
CA LEU A 472 -35.48 6.55 9.73
C LEU A 472 -34.09 6.24 10.29
N ASN A 473 -33.67 6.90 11.37
CA ASN A 473 -32.40 6.62 12.03
C ASN A 473 -32.38 5.24 12.73
N ALA A 474 -33.51 4.76 13.23
CA ALA A 474 -33.63 3.40 13.76
C ALA A 474 -33.52 2.36 12.63
N LEU A 475 -34.22 2.58 11.51
CA LEU A 475 -34.11 1.73 10.32
C LEU A 475 -32.71 1.72 9.76
N LEU A 476 -32.07 2.88 9.62
CA LEU A 476 -30.71 3.01 9.12
C LEU A 476 -29.72 2.19 9.97
N ARG A 477 -29.80 2.30 11.30
CA ARG A 477 -28.96 1.51 12.22
C ARG A 477 -29.21 0.01 12.10
N HIS A 478 -30.47 -0.41 11.95
CA HIS A 478 -30.81 -1.82 11.73
C HIS A 478 -30.20 -2.32 10.41
N THR A 479 -30.39 -1.57 9.32
CA THR A 479 -29.87 -1.93 8.00
C THR A 479 -28.35 -1.97 7.91
N LEU A 480 -27.65 -1.06 8.61
CA LEU A 480 -26.19 -1.07 8.67
C LEU A 480 -25.65 -2.18 9.56
N GLY A 481 -26.39 -2.55 10.63
CA GLY A 481 -26.04 -3.65 11.51
C GLY A 481 -26.25 -5.05 10.92
N GLU A 482 -27.12 -5.19 9.91
CA GLU A 482 -27.26 -6.44 9.13
C GLU A 482 -26.27 -6.55 7.96
N ALA A 483 -25.63 -5.44 7.58
CA ALA A 483 -24.69 -5.34 6.46
C ALA A 483 -23.21 -5.47 6.85
N GLY A 484 -22.90 -5.51 8.15
CA GLY A 484 -21.55 -5.76 8.70
C GLY A 484 -21.45 -7.15 9.30
#